data_AF-A0A7X0NPR2-F1
#
_entry.id   AF-A0A7X0NPR2-F1
#
_cell.length_a   1.000
_cell.length_b   1.000
_cell.length_c   1.000
_cell.angle_alpha   90.00
_cell.angle_beta   90.00
_cell.angle_gamma   90.00
#
_symmetry.space_group_name_H-M   'P 1'
#
loop_
_entity.id
_entity.type
_entity.pdbx_description
1 polymer ?
#
loop_
_entity_poly.entity_id
_entity_poly.type
_entity_poly.pdbx_seq_one_letter_code
_entity_poly.pdbx_strand_id
1 'polypeptide(L)'
;MFEHVCKRWLSPLVVAALLLLVGTVPARASSSTAEGTLAVASPAVLRGEPIRLTYTTPDPHPANWLGLYTDPGNGPVEEQYVGPSTRWVYITEGSGEATLPTDGLEPGDYIVFALAQDGYRWLAAPVKIRIMSDEPLHFITDAFGLRNARALAPYRAKVNGLVRGDTEGLTFRKVSGPKWARVSAEGEVTGTPRVLDSLRREPLRVEARNARGQTGTATIGIEVRRPGQSLVPELRAMSFNLWHGGSQVDGGREKQLRFLLESGVDVVGLQETSAVSTRELAEALGWEYHQAGTDLGVISRYPITERREPVAGGPLSVATKVRVRIGERQEVVVWNVHLGYTPYGPYDACFGRMTQEELLANEARSGRTPQIEAVLEAMRPDLDAARRTPVLLTGDFNAPSHLDWTPAANRCGYTSVPWPASVLPAKAGLRDSYRVAHPDPVTAPGLTWSPVYPVFTGGYGHDSHKGEPEPQDRIDFVYYAGPLRVTGSQALVEGTPAAVPNHRGNEWSSDHAAVLTTFRTSWP
;
A
#
# COMPACT_ATOMS: atom_id res chain seq x y z
N MET A 1 -2.81 67.05 45.73
CA MET A 1 -3.85 68.09 45.78
C MET A 1 -5.05 67.47 46.50
N PHE A 2 -5.29 67.95 47.74
CA PHE A 2 -6.47 67.81 48.60
C PHE A 2 -7.31 66.50 48.70
N GLU A 3 -7.12 65.79 49.83
CA GLU A 3 -8.08 65.60 50.94
C GLU A 3 -9.59 65.28 50.69
N HIS A 4 -10.09 64.14 51.21
CA HIS A 4 -10.97 64.07 52.42
C HIS A 4 -11.49 62.65 52.79
N VAL A 5 -11.29 62.27 54.08
CA VAL A 5 -12.19 61.60 55.06
C VAL A 5 -12.71 60.15 54.80
N CYS A 6 -12.21 59.14 55.54
CA CYS A 6 -12.77 58.47 56.76
C CYS A 6 -14.14 57.77 56.55
N LYS A 7 -14.45 56.50 56.87
CA LYS A 7 -14.23 55.63 58.05
C LYS A 7 -15.07 54.34 57.75
N ARG A 8 -14.67 53.06 57.90
CA ARG A 8 -14.82 52.21 59.11
C ARG A 8 -14.71 50.69 58.76
N TRP A 9 -13.93 49.96 59.59
CA TRP A 9 -14.16 48.61 60.21
C TRP A 9 -13.81 47.28 59.49
N LEU A 10 -12.71 46.67 59.97
CA LEU A 10 -12.47 45.25 60.39
C LEU A 10 -13.68 44.28 60.27
N SER A 11 -13.62 43.05 59.72
CA SER A 11 -12.76 41.88 60.06
C SER A 11 -13.16 40.66 59.15
N PRO A 12 -12.48 39.49 59.20
CA PRO A 12 -12.33 38.54 58.09
C PRO A 12 -13.40 37.42 58.05
N LEU A 13 -13.64 36.83 56.88
CA LEU A 13 -14.48 35.65 56.71
C LEU A 13 -13.70 34.48 56.08
N VAL A 14 -13.59 33.44 56.90
CA VAL A 14 -13.23 32.06 56.61
C VAL A 14 -14.11 31.52 55.49
N VAL A 15 -13.52 30.97 54.43
CA VAL A 15 -14.25 30.11 53.47
C VAL A 15 -13.98 28.66 53.85
N ALA A 16 -15.05 27.99 54.29
CA ALA A 16 -15.10 26.57 54.61
C ALA A 16 -14.98 25.72 53.34
N ALA A 17 -14.13 24.72 53.37
CA ALA A 17 -14.05 23.67 52.38
C ALA A 17 -15.21 22.67 52.58
N LEU A 18 -16.14 22.61 51.63
CA LEU A 18 -17.13 21.54 51.54
C LEU A 18 -16.56 20.38 50.72
N LEU A 19 -16.29 19.26 51.39
CA LEU A 19 -16.04 17.95 50.79
C LEU A 19 -17.36 17.38 50.26
N LEU A 20 -17.55 17.43 48.94
CA LEU A 20 -18.56 16.63 48.24
C LEU A 20 -17.98 15.25 47.93
N LEU A 21 -18.31 14.26 48.77
CA LEU A 21 -18.19 12.85 48.43
C LEU A 21 -19.21 12.52 47.33
N VAL A 22 -18.79 12.60 46.06
CA VAL A 22 -19.50 11.94 44.98
C VAL A 22 -18.99 10.50 44.94
N GLY A 23 -19.86 9.57 45.33
CA GLY A 23 -19.59 8.14 45.18
C GLY A 23 -19.33 7.82 43.72
N THR A 24 -18.14 7.30 43.43
CA THR A 24 -17.84 6.65 42.16
C THR A 24 -18.65 5.37 42.09
N VAL A 25 -19.84 5.45 41.49
CA VAL A 25 -20.49 4.26 40.94
C VAL A 25 -19.58 3.80 39.80
N PRO A 26 -19.01 2.60 39.83
CA PRO A 26 -18.29 2.10 38.66
C PRO A 26 -19.32 2.03 37.55
N ALA A 27 -19.11 2.80 36.47
CA ALA A 27 -19.82 2.58 35.23
C ALA A 27 -19.54 1.13 34.84
N ARG A 28 -20.54 0.25 35.02
CA ARG A 28 -20.54 -1.05 34.37
C ARG A 28 -20.41 -0.74 32.88
N ALA A 29 -19.30 -1.14 32.27
CA ALA A 29 -19.28 -1.37 30.85
C ALA A 29 -20.38 -2.41 30.59
N SER A 30 -21.53 -1.98 30.08
CA SER A 30 -22.50 -2.89 29.50
C SER A 30 -21.85 -3.42 28.23
N SER A 31 -21.22 -4.59 28.32
CA SER A 31 -21.15 -5.46 27.16
C SER A 31 -22.59 -5.76 26.78
N SER A 32 -23.15 -5.04 25.80
CA SER A 32 -24.40 -5.49 25.18
C SER A 32 -24.04 -6.80 24.51
N THR A 33 -24.37 -7.92 25.14
CA THR A 33 -24.27 -9.23 24.49
C THR A 33 -25.10 -9.13 23.24
N ALA A 34 -24.50 -9.31 22.06
CA ALA A 34 -25.23 -9.32 20.81
C ALA A 34 -26.40 -10.34 20.91
N GLU A 35 -27.64 -9.83 21.00
CA GLU A 35 -28.82 -10.65 21.31
C GLU A 35 -29.46 -11.27 20.06
N GLY A 36 -28.99 -10.87 18.87
CA GLY A 36 -29.40 -11.43 17.59
C GLY A 36 -28.69 -12.74 17.25
N THR A 37 -29.08 -13.32 16.12
CA THR A 37 -28.42 -14.50 15.54
C THR A 37 -27.92 -14.18 14.14
N LEU A 38 -26.83 -14.84 13.75
CA LEU A 38 -26.30 -14.84 12.41
C LEU A 38 -25.83 -16.26 12.11
N ALA A 39 -26.23 -16.81 10.97
CA ALA A 39 -25.83 -18.14 10.54
C ALA A 39 -25.58 -18.16 9.03
N VAL A 40 -24.59 -18.95 8.61
CA VAL A 40 -24.34 -19.26 7.20
C VAL A 40 -25.03 -20.58 6.83
N ALA A 41 -25.63 -20.63 5.64
CA ALA A 41 -26.26 -21.86 5.15
C ALA A 41 -25.24 -23.00 4.91
N SER A 42 -24.01 -22.63 4.54
CA SER A 42 -22.88 -23.55 4.38
C SER A 42 -21.62 -22.90 4.94
N PRO A 43 -20.74 -23.64 5.65
CA PRO A 43 -19.46 -23.11 6.12
C PRO A 43 -18.45 -22.88 4.99
N ALA A 44 -18.73 -23.35 3.77
CA ALA A 44 -17.92 -23.09 2.58
C ALA A 44 -18.76 -22.92 1.31
N VAL A 45 -18.29 -22.09 0.38
CA VAL A 45 -18.90 -21.86 -0.95
C VAL A 45 -17.81 -21.81 -2.02
N LEU A 46 -18.12 -22.17 -3.27
CA LEU A 46 -17.19 -21.93 -4.38
C LEU A 46 -17.18 -20.44 -4.75
N ARG A 47 -16.04 -19.93 -5.20
CA ARG A 47 -15.94 -18.57 -5.75
C ARG A 47 -16.93 -18.40 -6.92
N GLY A 48 -17.69 -17.32 -6.90
CA GLY A 48 -18.81 -17.06 -7.82
C GLY A 48 -20.17 -17.53 -7.28
N GLU A 49 -20.20 -18.42 -6.28
CA GLU A 49 -21.44 -18.75 -5.57
C GLU A 49 -21.68 -17.74 -4.43
N PRO A 50 -22.91 -17.21 -4.27
CA PRO A 50 -23.20 -16.26 -3.21
C PRO A 50 -23.21 -16.94 -1.83
N ILE A 51 -22.68 -16.24 -0.84
CA ILE A 51 -22.82 -16.62 0.57
C ILE A 51 -24.27 -16.36 0.97
N ARG A 52 -24.98 -17.39 1.46
CA ARG A 52 -26.35 -17.28 1.97
C ARG A 52 -26.34 -17.25 3.49
N LEU A 53 -26.96 -16.22 4.07
CA LEU A 53 -27.02 -16.00 5.51
C LEU A 53 -28.47 -15.89 5.99
N THR A 54 -28.72 -16.34 7.20
CA THR A 54 -29.92 -16.02 7.97
C THR A 54 -29.55 -15.19 9.19
N TYR A 55 -30.42 -14.24 9.56
CA TYR A 55 -30.17 -13.35 10.69
C TYR A 55 -31.43 -13.05 11.49
N THR A 56 -31.24 -12.69 12.75
CA THR A 56 -32.25 -12.08 13.62
C THR A 56 -31.61 -10.95 14.43
N THR A 57 -32.38 -9.92 14.77
CA THR A 57 -31.99 -8.84 15.68
C THR A 57 -33.21 -8.29 16.41
N PRO A 58 -33.13 -7.98 17.71
CA PRO A 58 -34.20 -7.30 18.43
C PRO A 58 -34.35 -5.82 18.04
N ASP A 59 -33.34 -5.24 17.37
CA ASP A 59 -33.24 -3.81 17.05
C ASP A 59 -33.28 -3.58 15.52
N PRO A 60 -34.40 -3.81 14.82
CA PRO A 60 -34.50 -3.55 13.38
C PRO A 60 -34.24 -2.08 13.07
N HIS A 61 -33.45 -1.81 12.03
CA HIS A 61 -33.10 -0.46 11.62
C HIS A 61 -32.70 -0.43 10.14
N PRO A 62 -33.10 0.60 9.36
CA PRO A 62 -32.82 0.66 7.91
C PRO A 62 -31.32 0.68 7.54
N ALA A 63 -30.46 1.06 8.49
CA ALA A 63 -29.00 1.09 8.32
C ALA A 63 -28.26 -0.08 9.00
N ASN A 64 -28.97 -1.11 9.47
CA ASN A 64 -28.28 -2.34 9.89
C ASN A 64 -27.75 -3.07 8.66
N TRP A 65 -26.58 -3.70 8.77
CA TRP A 65 -25.90 -4.27 7.60
C TRP A 65 -25.09 -5.51 7.95
N LEU A 66 -24.84 -6.34 6.93
CA LEU A 66 -23.87 -7.43 6.99
C LEU A 66 -22.59 -7.01 6.27
N GLY A 67 -21.44 -7.23 6.90
CA GLY A 67 -20.13 -6.99 6.29
C GLY A 67 -19.29 -8.26 6.22
N LEU A 68 -18.75 -8.58 5.05
CA LEU A 68 -17.76 -9.63 4.82
C LEU A 68 -16.34 -9.07 4.94
N TYR A 69 -15.47 -9.78 5.66
CA TYR A 69 -14.07 -9.41 5.84
C TYR A 69 -13.20 -10.66 5.74
N THR A 70 -11.92 -10.50 5.38
CA THR A 70 -10.92 -11.58 5.44
C THR A 70 -10.69 -12.03 6.89
N ASP A 71 -10.38 -13.31 7.14
CA ASP A 71 -10.10 -13.86 8.47
C ASP A 71 -8.78 -14.66 8.52
N PRO A 72 -7.82 -14.33 9.42
CA PRO A 72 -7.78 -13.12 10.23
C PRO A 72 -7.59 -11.89 9.32
N GLY A 73 -8.15 -10.75 9.72
CA GLY A 73 -8.14 -9.61 8.82
C GLY A 73 -8.46 -8.28 9.49
N ASN A 74 -9.16 -7.43 8.77
CA ASN A 74 -9.59 -6.09 9.17
C ASN A 74 -11.06 -6.05 9.59
N GLY A 75 -11.64 -7.20 9.94
CA GLY A 75 -12.98 -7.24 10.52
C GLY A 75 -13.08 -6.39 11.79
N PRO A 76 -14.26 -5.85 12.14
CA PRO A 76 -14.48 -5.06 13.33
C PRO A 76 -14.50 -5.92 14.60
N VAL A 77 -13.38 -6.61 14.87
CA VAL A 77 -13.12 -7.30 16.12
C VAL A 77 -13.17 -6.28 17.25
N GLU A 78 -13.78 -6.64 18.38
CA GLU A 78 -14.03 -5.71 19.51
C GLU A 78 -14.96 -4.52 19.17
N GLU A 79 -15.77 -4.64 18.12
CA GLU A 79 -16.76 -3.63 17.69
C GLU A 79 -16.15 -2.28 17.25
N GLN A 80 -14.88 -2.28 16.86
CA GLN A 80 -14.17 -1.09 16.39
C GLN A 80 -13.94 -1.12 14.89
N TYR A 81 -13.91 0.05 14.26
CA TYR A 81 -13.49 0.15 12.87
C TYR A 81 -11.99 -0.17 12.75
N VAL A 82 -11.67 -1.16 11.91
CA VAL A 82 -10.28 -1.48 11.55
C VAL A 82 -10.03 -1.21 10.07
N GLY A 83 -10.99 -1.55 9.20
CA GLY A 83 -10.94 -1.26 7.77
C GLY A 83 -12.28 -1.50 7.08
N PRO A 84 -12.39 -1.18 5.78
CA PRO A 84 -13.63 -1.38 5.04
C PRO A 84 -13.97 -2.86 4.86
N SER A 85 -15.25 -3.16 4.73
CA SER A 85 -15.74 -4.50 4.36
C SER A 85 -15.40 -4.81 2.91
N THR A 86 -15.14 -6.08 2.61
CA THR A 86 -14.89 -6.57 1.26
C THR A 86 -16.18 -6.61 0.44
N ARG A 87 -17.30 -6.98 1.07
CA ARG A 87 -18.66 -6.94 0.53
C ARG A 87 -19.63 -6.61 1.66
N TRP A 88 -20.75 -6.00 1.33
CA TRP A 88 -21.78 -5.70 2.30
C TRP A 88 -23.19 -5.68 1.70
N VAL A 89 -24.19 -5.79 2.56
CA VAL A 89 -25.61 -5.62 2.21
C VAL A 89 -26.39 -5.11 3.42
N TYR A 90 -27.41 -4.27 3.21
CA TYR A 90 -28.31 -3.84 4.28
C TYR A 90 -29.28 -4.96 4.69
N ILE A 91 -29.59 -5.02 5.99
CA ILE A 91 -30.53 -5.94 6.63
C ILE A 91 -31.52 -5.15 7.50
N THR A 92 -32.60 -4.66 6.90
CA THR A 92 -33.49 -3.67 7.52
C THR A 92 -34.49 -4.25 8.52
N GLU A 93 -34.84 -5.52 8.36
CA GLU A 93 -35.87 -6.20 9.13
C GLU A 93 -35.33 -6.81 10.43
N GLY A 94 -36.22 -7.19 11.35
CA GLY A 94 -35.83 -7.86 12.61
C GLY A 94 -35.37 -9.30 12.41
N SER A 95 -35.65 -9.91 11.25
CA SER A 95 -35.14 -11.20 10.84
C SER A 95 -35.27 -11.38 9.34
N GLY A 96 -34.45 -12.26 8.75
CA GLY A 96 -34.57 -12.59 7.34
C GLY A 96 -33.38 -13.37 6.80
N GLU A 97 -33.32 -13.41 5.46
CA GLU A 97 -32.20 -13.95 4.71
C GLU A 97 -31.47 -12.82 3.98
N ALA A 98 -30.17 -12.98 3.80
CA ALA A 98 -29.33 -12.07 3.04
C ALA A 98 -28.29 -12.84 2.24
N THR A 99 -27.79 -12.22 1.17
CA THR A 99 -26.73 -12.80 0.35
C THR A 99 -25.59 -11.83 0.12
N LEU A 100 -24.37 -12.34 0.15
CA LEU A 100 -23.15 -11.59 -0.18
C LEU A 100 -22.48 -12.26 -1.40
N PRO A 101 -22.20 -11.52 -2.48
CA PRO A 101 -21.55 -12.10 -3.67
C PRO A 101 -20.09 -12.42 -3.38
N THR A 102 -19.55 -13.44 -4.05
CA THR A 102 -18.13 -13.83 -3.94
C THR A 102 -17.34 -13.56 -5.21
N ASP A 103 -17.97 -12.97 -6.23
CA ASP A 103 -17.31 -12.62 -7.49
C ASP A 103 -16.15 -11.67 -7.25
N GLY A 104 -14.99 -11.99 -7.83
CA GLY A 104 -13.75 -11.23 -7.67
C GLY A 104 -13.10 -11.32 -6.29
N LEU A 105 -13.59 -12.19 -5.38
CA LEU A 105 -12.93 -12.45 -4.11
C LEU A 105 -11.91 -13.59 -4.24
N GLU A 106 -10.80 -13.46 -3.52
CA GLU A 106 -9.80 -14.52 -3.45
C GLU A 106 -10.32 -15.71 -2.62
N PRO A 107 -10.00 -16.96 -2.99
CA PRO A 107 -10.24 -18.12 -2.14
C PRO A 107 -9.53 -17.97 -0.79
N GLY A 108 -10.17 -18.37 0.30
CA GLY A 108 -9.61 -18.20 1.64
C GLY A 108 -10.66 -18.22 2.74
N ASP A 109 -10.21 -17.92 3.96
CA ASP A 109 -11.04 -17.82 5.13
C ASP A 109 -11.56 -16.38 5.30
N TYR A 110 -12.85 -16.25 5.57
CA TYR A 110 -13.56 -15.00 5.74
C TYR A 110 -14.46 -15.07 6.98
N ILE A 111 -14.92 -13.90 7.40
CA ILE A 111 -15.82 -13.73 8.53
C ILE A 111 -16.88 -12.67 8.19
N VAL A 112 -18.13 -12.95 8.58
CA VAL A 112 -19.27 -12.07 8.38
C VAL A 112 -19.73 -11.52 9.72
N PHE A 113 -19.94 -10.22 9.78
CA PHE A 113 -20.48 -9.50 10.94
C PHE A 113 -21.86 -8.95 10.62
N ALA A 114 -22.79 -9.04 11.56
CA ALA A 114 -24.03 -8.28 11.55
C ALA A 114 -23.84 -7.02 12.40
N LEU A 115 -24.00 -5.84 11.81
CA LEU A 115 -23.55 -4.56 12.36
C LEU A 115 -24.68 -3.54 12.40
N ALA A 116 -24.72 -2.76 13.48
CA ALA A 116 -25.79 -1.82 13.76
C ALA A 116 -25.56 -0.46 13.08
N GLN A 117 -26.58 0.05 12.37
CA GLN A 117 -26.75 1.46 12.01
C GLN A 117 -25.53 2.15 11.35
N ASP A 118 -25.01 1.59 10.26
CA ASP A 118 -23.76 2.04 9.58
C ASP A 118 -22.52 2.13 10.50
N GLY A 119 -22.63 1.60 11.72
CA GLY A 119 -21.55 1.50 12.71
C GLY A 119 -20.98 0.08 12.79
N TYR A 120 -20.23 -0.17 13.86
CA TYR A 120 -19.46 -1.41 14.05
C TYR A 120 -19.85 -2.21 15.30
N ARG A 121 -20.90 -1.77 16.01
CA ARG A 121 -21.51 -2.53 17.12
C ARG A 121 -22.15 -3.81 16.57
N TRP A 122 -21.89 -4.94 17.20
CA TRP A 122 -22.40 -6.22 16.73
C TRP A 122 -23.87 -6.41 17.10
N LEU A 123 -24.64 -6.91 16.15
CA LEU A 123 -26.03 -7.33 16.34
C LEU A 123 -26.13 -8.82 16.68
N ALA A 124 -25.15 -9.62 16.25
CA ALA A 124 -25.05 -11.06 16.50
C ALA A 124 -23.57 -11.48 16.57
N ALA A 125 -23.31 -12.69 17.09
CA ALA A 125 -21.98 -13.28 17.02
C ALA A 125 -21.52 -13.44 15.55
N PRO A 126 -20.28 -13.06 15.19
CA PRO A 126 -19.78 -13.19 13.83
C PRO A 126 -19.64 -14.65 13.40
N VAL A 127 -19.80 -14.91 12.11
CA VAL A 127 -19.75 -16.27 11.54
C VAL A 127 -18.62 -16.39 10.52
N LYS A 128 -17.83 -17.46 10.65
CA LYS A 128 -16.74 -17.76 9.71
C LYS A 128 -17.27 -18.52 8.50
N ILE A 129 -16.65 -18.28 7.36
CA ILE A 129 -16.95 -18.97 6.10
C ILE A 129 -15.69 -19.08 5.25
N ARG A 130 -15.58 -20.14 4.48
CA ARG A 130 -14.47 -20.35 3.54
C ARG A 130 -14.94 -20.19 2.09
N ILE A 131 -14.25 -19.36 1.32
CA ILE A 131 -14.40 -19.31 -0.14
C ILE A 131 -13.40 -20.28 -0.75
N MET A 132 -13.89 -21.25 -1.52
CA MET A 132 -13.09 -22.27 -2.20
C MET A 132 -12.88 -21.93 -3.67
N SER A 133 -11.89 -22.57 -4.29
CA SER A 133 -11.64 -22.49 -5.73
C SER A 133 -11.72 -23.87 -6.35
N ASP A 134 -12.29 -23.94 -7.55
CA ASP A 134 -12.20 -25.08 -8.46
C ASP A 134 -11.14 -24.87 -9.56
N GLU A 135 -10.55 -23.67 -9.66
CA GLU A 135 -9.45 -23.40 -10.57
C GLU A 135 -8.25 -24.33 -10.30
N PRO A 136 -7.56 -24.79 -11.36
CA PRO A 136 -6.37 -25.61 -11.23
C PRO A 136 -5.31 -24.95 -10.35
N LEU A 137 -4.71 -25.76 -9.46
CA LEU A 137 -3.57 -25.35 -8.65
C LEU A 137 -2.41 -24.86 -9.55
N HIS A 138 -1.93 -23.64 -9.33
CA HIS A 138 -0.80 -23.08 -10.08
C HIS A 138 0.03 -22.13 -9.21
N PHE A 139 1.31 -21.97 -9.55
CA PHE A 139 2.09 -20.85 -9.03
C PHE A 139 1.71 -19.59 -9.80
N ILE A 140 1.76 -18.43 -9.14
CA ILE A 140 1.43 -17.12 -9.74
C ILE A 140 2.30 -16.82 -10.98
N THR A 141 3.52 -17.34 -10.99
CA THR A 141 4.44 -17.30 -12.14
C THR A 141 5.36 -18.53 -12.12
N ASP A 142 5.78 -18.99 -13.30
CA ASP A 142 6.60 -20.20 -13.47
C ASP A 142 8.04 -20.05 -12.97
N ALA A 143 8.55 -18.81 -12.91
CA ALA A 143 9.89 -18.52 -12.44
C ALA A 143 9.99 -17.17 -11.73
N PHE A 144 10.67 -17.14 -10.59
CA PHE A 144 10.88 -15.91 -9.81
C PHE A 144 12.13 -15.99 -8.94
N GLY A 145 12.59 -14.84 -8.46
CA GLY A 145 13.73 -14.74 -7.54
C GLY A 145 13.27 -14.54 -6.09
N LEU A 146 13.91 -15.24 -5.16
CA LEU A 146 13.84 -14.90 -3.73
C LEU A 146 14.98 -13.94 -3.36
N ARG A 147 15.01 -13.49 -2.10
CA ARG A 147 16.08 -12.62 -1.58
C ARG A 147 17.44 -13.27 -1.70
N ASN A 148 18.47 -12.44 -1.86
CA ASN A 148 19.84 -12.92 -1.92
C ASN A 148 20.22 -13.61 -0.61
N ALA A 149 20.94 -14.72 -0.71
CA ALA A 149 21.49 -15.46 0.42
C ALA A 149 22.94 -15.04 0.69
N ARG A 150 23.38 -15.15 1.94
CA ARG A 150 24.78 -14.97 2.34
C ARG A 150 25.39 -16.34 2.61
N ALA A 151 26.50 -16.65 1.93
CA ALA A 151 27.26 -17.88 2.24
C ALA A 151 27.72 -17.87 3.70
N LEU A 152 27.61 -19.03 4.35
CA LEU A 152 27.88 -19.29 5.77
C LEU A 152 26.87 -18.66 6.75
N ALA A 153 25.78 -18.05 6.26
CA ALA A 153 24.70 -17.54 7.09
C ALA A 153 23.42 -18.36 6.90
N PRO A 154 22.57 -18.49 7.93
CA PRO A 154 21.27 -19.13 7.79
C PRO A 154 20.38 -18.33 6.83
N TYR A 155 19.69 -19.07 5.96
CA TYR A 155 18.74 -18.56 4.99
C TYR A 155 17.32 -19.04 5.33
N ARG A 156 16.34 -18.16 5.11
CA ARG A 156 14.91 -18.44 5.31
C ARG A 156 14.07 -17.58 4.35
N ALA A 157 13.11 -18.18 3.66
CA ALA A 157 12.17 -17.49 2.78
C ALA A 157 10.84 -18.26 2.62
N LYS A 158 9.79 -17.49 2.32
CA LYS A 158 8.41 -17.87 1.98
C LYS A 158 8.21 -18.31 0.52
N VAL A 159 7.48 -19.39 0.21
CA VAL A 159 6.85 -19.55 -1.13
C VAL A 159 5.38 -19.97 -1.09
N ASN A 160 4.83 -20.22 0.10
CA ASN A 160 3.50 -20.77 0.27
C ASN A 160 2.37 -19.85 -0.18
N GLY A 161 2.55 -18.54 -0.04
CA GLY A 161 1.61 -17.52 -0.51
C GLY A 161 1.62 -17.26 -2.01
N LEU A 162 2.47 -17.97 -2.77
CA LEU A 162 2.66 -17.77 -4.22
C LEU A 162 1.94 -18.81 -5.08
N VAL A 163 0.98 -19.52 -4.50
CA VAL A 163 0.17 -20.53 -5.16
C VAL A 163 -1.31 -20.11 -5.12
N ARG A 164 -2.03 -20.35 -6.21
CA ARG A 164 -3.45 -20.00 -6.41
C ARG A 164 -4.23 -21.20 -6.98
N GLY A 165 -5.54 -21.03 -7.08
CA GLY A 165 -6.48 -22.10 -7.39
C GLY A 165 -6.90 -22.88 -6.14
N ASP A 166 -7.14 -24.19 -6.28
CA ASP A 166 -7.51 -25.07 -5.18
C ASP A 166 -6.32 -25.35 -4.23
N THR A 167 -6.15 -24.51 -3.20
CA THR A 167 -5.08 -24.63 -2.20
C THR A 167 -5.47 -25.42 -0.95
N GLU A 168 -6.54 -26.23 -1.01
CA GLU A 168 -6.93 -27.06 0.14
C GLU A 168 -5.85 -28.11 0.44
N GLY A 169 -5.42 -28.22 1.70
CA GLY A 169 -4.37 -29.16 2.12
C GLY A 169 -3.03 -28.97 1.41
N LEU A 170 -2.71 -27.73 1.03
CA LEU A 170 -1.51 -27.40 0.26
C LEU A 170 -0.22 -27.82 0.99
N THR A 171 0.61 -28.59 0.29
CA THR A 171 1.93 -29.02 0.75
C THR A 171 3.00 -28.75 -0.30
N PHE A 172 4.24 -28.61 0.14
CA PHE A 172 5.38 -28.28 -0.72
C PHE A 172 6.50 -29.30 -0.60
N ARG A 173 7.26 -29.47 -1.68
CA ARG A 173 8.51 -30.23 -1.67
C ARG A 173 9.52 -29.69 -2.66
N LYS A 174 10.80 -29.88 -2.34
CA LYS A 174 11.89 -29.67 -3.27
C LYS A 174 11.91 -30.80 -4.31
N VAL A 175 11.87 -30.45 -5.59
CA VAL A 175 12.05 -31.39 -6.70
C VAL A 175 13.53 -31.50 -7.08
N SER A 176 14.21 -30.37 -7.24
CA SER A 176 15.64 -30.31 -7.58
C SER A 176 16.25 -28.99 -7.13
N GLY A 177 17.57 -28.85 -7.26
CA GLY A 177 18.30 -27.62 -6.97
C GLY A 177 19.32 -27.74 -5.84
N PRO A 178 19.86 -26.61 -5.34
CA PRO A 178 21.13 -26.59 -4.65
C PRO A 178 21.11 -27.39 -3.34
N LYS A 179 22.17 -28.16 -3.08
CA LYS A 179 22.26 -29.07 -1.92
C LYS A 179 22.03 -28.40 -0.56
N TRP A 180 22.37 -27.11 -0.44
CA TRP A 180 22.21 -26.37 0.80
C TRP A 180 20.75 -26.01 1.12
N ALA A 181 19.87 -25.96 0.11
CA ALA A 181 18.49 -25.53 0.26
C ALA A 181 17.54 -26.72 0.49
N ARG A 182 16.63 -26.56 1.45
CA ARG A 182 15.53 -27.47 1.78
C ARG A 182 14.21 -26.71 1.65
N VAL A 183 13.13 -27.45 1.42
CA VAL A 183 11.76 -26.94 1.37
C VAL A 183 10.91 -27.78 2.31
N SER A 184 10.26 -27.15 3.29
CA SER A 184 9.34 -27.83 4.20
C SER A 184 7.98 -28.10 3.54
N ALA A 185 7.14 -28.92 4.18
CA ALA A 185 5.78 -29.18 3.69
C ALA A 185 4.92 -27.90 3.68
N GLU A 186 5.23 -26.92 4.54
CA GLU A 186 4.54 -25.63 4.66
C GLU A 186 5.08 -24.58 3.68
N GLY A 187 5.99 -24.94 2.78
CA GLY A 187 6.54 -24.03 1.77
C GLY A 187 7.61 -23.09 2.30
N GLU A 188 8.30 -23.47 3.38
CA GLU A 188 9.44 -22.72 3.87
C GLU A 188 10.75 -23.17 3.22
N VAL A 189 11.47 -22.24 2.60
CA VAL A 189 12.80 -22.46 2.04
C VAL A 189 13.86 -22.13 3.07
N THR A 190 14.65 -23.11 3.51
CA THR A 190 15.71 -22.93 4.51
C THR A 190 17.05 -23.52 4.08
N GLY A 191 18.13 -23.08 4.71
CA GLY A 191 19.45 -23.68 4.52
C GLY A 191 20.62 -22.79 4.92
N THR A 192 21.83 -23.25 4.64
CA THR A 192 23.07 -22.46 4.85
C THR A 192 23.99 -22.70 3.66
N PRO A 193 24.06 -21.77 2.68
CA PRO A 193 24.91 -21.94 1.52
C PRO A 193 26.39 -21.89 1.91
N ARG A 194 27.22 -22.63 1.19
CA ARG A 194 28.69 -22.58 1.31
C ARG A 194 29.25 -21.52 0.38
N VAL A 195 30.52 -21.16 0.58
CA VAL A 195 31.21 -20.21 -0.31
C VAL A 195 31.21 -20.69 -1.77
N LEU A 196 31.39 -21.99 -2.02
CA LEU A 196 31.35 -22.57 -3.37
C LEU A 196 29.99 -22.42 -4.06
N ASP A 197 28.90 -22.31 -3.29
CA ASP A 197 27.57 -22.13 -3.86
C ASP A 197 27.39 -20.70 -4.45
N SER A 198 28.30 -19.76 -4.16
CA SER A 198 28.37 -18.44 -4.84
C SER A 198 28.94 -18.49 -6.26
N LEU A 199 29.56 -19.61 -6.65
CA LEU A 199 30.19 -19.77 -7.98
C LEU A 199 29.25 -20.34 -9.03
N ARG A 200 28.09 -20.87 -8.62
CA ARG A 200 27.15 -21.54 -9.51
C ARG A 200 25.74 -21.03 -9.23
N ARG A 201 25.04 -20.65 -10.29
CA ARG A 201 23.60 -20.37 -10.23
C ARG A 201 22.86 -21.66 -10.52
N GLU A 202 22.45 -22.36 -9.46
CA GLU A 202 21.61 -23.54 -9.56
C GLU A 202 20.21 -23.17 -9.05
N PRO A 203 19.17 -23.14 -9.91
CA PRO A 203 17.82 -22.81 -9.47
C PRO A 203 17.23 -23.91 -8.60
N LEU A 204 16.38 -23.52 -7.65
CA LEU A 204 15.58 -24.41 -6.81
C LEU A 204 14.25 -24.70 -7.53
N ARG A 205 13.93 -25.97 -7.80
CA ARG A 205 12.61 -26.34 -8.33
C ARG A 205 11.72 -26.83 -7.19
N VAL A 206 10.55 -26.22 -7.05
CA VAL A 206 9.58 -26.54 -5.99
C VAL A 206 8.29 -27.04 -6.63
N GLU A 207 7.71 -28.09 -6.04
CA GLU A 207 6.37 -28.57 -6.35
C GLU A 207 5.45 -28.22 -5.19
N ALA A 208 4.28 -27.69 -5.52
CA ALA A 208 3.14 -27.53 -4.62
C ALA A 208 2.10 -28.61 -4.96
N ARG A 209 1.45 -29.18 -3.96
CA ARG A 209 0.43 -30.22 -4.10
C ARG A 209 -0.74 -29.99 -3.15
N ASN A 210 -1.96 -30.05 -3.66
CA ASN A 210 -3.17 -29.93 -2.84
C ASN A 210 -3.70 -31.30 -2.37
N ALA A 211 -4.75 -31.29 -1.55
CA ALA A 211 -5.39 -32.49 -1.00
C ALA A 211 -5.98 -33.43 -2.07
N ARG A 212 -6.35 -32.87 -3.24
CA ARG A 212 -6.84 -33.63 -4.40
C ARG A 212 -5.72 -34.24 -5.24
N GLY A 213 -4.46 -33.98 -4.91
CA GLY A 213 -3.30 -34.49 -5.62
C GLY A 213 -2.92 -33.72 -6.89
N GLN A 214 -3.57 -32.58 -7.17
CA GLN A 214 -3.13 -31.66 -8.22
C GLN A 214 -1.79 -31.05 -7.84
N THR A 215 -0.94 -30.78 -8.82
CA THR A 215 0.40 -30.26 -8.61
C THR A 215 0.69 -29.05 -9.48
N GLY A 216 1.36 -28.04 -8.91
CA GLY A 216 2.00 -26.94 -9.63
C GLY A 216 3.50 -26.94 -9.37
N THR A 217 4.31 -26.36 -10.27
CA THR A 217 5.75 -26.24 -10.05
C THR A 217 6.29 -24.88 -10.43
N ALA A 218 7.28 -24.38 -9.70
CA ALA A 218 8.00 -23.15 -10.05
C ALA A 218 9.52 -23.32 -9.96
N THR A 219 10.23 -22.49 -10.74
CA THR A 219 11.69 -22.40 -10.77
C THR A 219 12.16 -21.15 -10.03
N ILE A 220 12.89 -21.34 -8.94
CA ILE A 220 13.23 -20.27 -8.00
C ILE A 220 14.72 -19.95 -8.05
N GLY A 221 15.06 -18.69 -8.33
CA GLY A 221 16.41 -18.16 -8.23
C GLY A 221 16.76 -17.70 -6.81
N ILE A 222 17.93 -18.08 -6.32
CA ILE A 222 18.51 -17.55 -5.08
C ILE A 222 19.98 -17.21 -5.33
N GLU A 223 20.32 -15.93 -5.37
CA GLU A 223 21.72 -15.52 -5.53
C GLU A 223 22.48 -15.67 -4.20
N VAL A 224 23.57 -16.44 -4.20
CA VAL A 224 24.44 -16.60 -3.04
C VAL A 224 25.61 -15.62 -3.12
N ARG A 225 25.71 -14.72 -2.15
CA ARG A 225 26.77 -13.72 -2.03
C ARG A 225 27.81 -14.17 -1.00
N ARG A 226 29.10 -13.96 -1.27
CA ARG A 226 30.18 -14.32 -0.31
C ARG A 226 30.18 -13.41 0.91
N PRO A 227 30.71 -13.84 2.07
CA PRO A 227 30.99 -12.93 3.19
C PRO A 227 31.77 -11.70 2.74
N GLY A 228 31.43 -10.53 3.30
CA GLY A 228 32.06 -9.25 2.97
C GLY A 228 31.64 -8.60 1.65
N GLN A 229 30.99 -9.33 0.72
CA GLN A 229 30.43 -8.72 -0.49
C GLN A 229 29.10 -8.02 -0.19
N SER A 230 28.76 -6.96 -0.94
CA SER A 230 27.41 -6.40 -0.89
C SER A 230 26.37 -7.49 -1.15
N LEU A 231 25.39 -7.59 -0.25
CA LEU A 231 24.31 -8.57 -0.35
C LEU A 231 23.36 -8.19 -1.48
N VAL A 232 23.09 -6.89 -1.65
CA VAL A 232 22.20 -6.32 -2.65
C VAL A 232 23.01 -5.36 -3.51
N PRO A 233 23.85 -5.86 -4.45
CA PRO A 233 24.73 -5.01 -5.24
C PRO A 233 23.96 -4.07 -6.19
N GLU A 234 22.76 -4.48 -6.58
CA GLU A 234 21.76 -3.68 -7.28
C GLU A 234 20.50 -3.68 -6.43
N LEU A 235 20.02 -2.48 -6.09
CA LEU A 235 18.78 -2.25 -5.36
C LEU A 235 17.73 -1.78 -6.35
N ARG A 236 16.63 -2.52 -6.46
CA ARG A 236 15.46 -2.14 -7.26
C ARG A 236 14.39 -1.58 -6.33
N ALA A 237 14.10 -0.30 -6.49
CA ALA A 237 13.09 0.40 -5.71
C ALA A 237 11.93 0.87 -6.60
N MET A 238 10.70 0.79 -6.10
CA MET A 238 9.51 1.12 -6.86
C MET A 238 8.56 2.04 -6.08
N SER A 239 7.90 2.96 -6.79
CA SER A 239 6.66 3.59 -6.35
C SER A 239 5.49 2.97 -7.09
N PHE A 240 4.42 2.60 -6.38
CA PHE A 240 3.25 1.96 -6.99
C PHE A 240 1.94 2.30 -6.25
N ASN A 241 1.13 3.18 -6.85
CA ASN A 241 -0.25 3.39 -6.45
C ASN A 241 -1.07 2.16 -6.89
N LEU A 242 -1.77 1.54 -5.94
CA LEU A 242 -2.48 0.28 -6.17
C LEU A 242 -3.89 0.44 -6.74
N TRP A 243 -4.42 1.66 -6.85
CA TRP A 243 -5.81 1.96 -7.24
C TRP A 243 -6.82 1.21 -6.36
N HIS A 244 -7.02 1.74 -5.15
CA HIS A 244 -7.85 1.13 -4.11
C HIS A 244 -7.50 -0.35 -3.85
N GLY A 245 -6.21 -0.65 -3.64
CA GLY A 245 -5.71 -2.00 -3.39
C GLY A 245 -5.78 -2.96 -4.59
N GLY A 246 -6.09 -2.45 -5.79
CA GLY A 246 -6.29 -3.22 -7.02
C GLY A 246 -7.73 -3.69 -7.21
N SER A 247 -8.67 -3.20 -6.39
CA SER A 247 -10.07 -3.65 -6.37
C SER A 247 -10.86 -3.30 -7.63
N GLN A 248 -10.35 -2.39 -8.46
CA GLN A 248 -10.98 -1.96 -9.70
C GLN A 248 -10.73 -2.94 -10.87
N VAL A 249 -9.84 -3.92 -10.69
CA VAL A 249 -9.49 -4.91 -11.71
C VAL A 249 -9.74 -6.32 -11.18
N ASP A 250 -10.37 -7.17 -11.99
CA ASP A 250 -10.68 -8.55 -11.63
C ASP A 250 -9.37 -9.33 -11.43
N GLY A 251 -9.24 -10.05 -10.30
CA GLY A 251 -8.01 -10.74 -9.94
C GLY A 251 -6.82 -9.82 -9.67
N GLY A 252 -7.07 -8.55 -9.33
CA GLY A 252 -6.04 -7.52 -9.15
C GLY A 252 -4.91 -7.94 -8.19
N ARG A 253 -5.23 -8.70 -7.13
CA ARG A 253 -4.22 -9.16 -6.16
C ARG A 253 -3.20 -10.12 -6.77
N GLU A 254 -3.65 -11.12 -7.52
CA GLU A 254 -2.74 -12.05 -8.17
C GLU A 254 -1.88 -11.33 -9.22
N LYS A 255 -2.49 -10.44 -10.01
CA LYS A 255 -1.79 -9.60 -11.00
C LYS A 255 -0.70 -8.73 -10.35
N GLN A 256 -0.99 -8.09 -9.22
CA GLN A 256 0.00 -7.34 -8.43
C GLN A 256 1.16 -8.23 -7.98
N LEU A 257 0.88 -9.42 -7.44
CA LEU A 257 1.91 -10.35 -6.99
C LEU A 257 2.80 -10.82 -8.13
N ARG A 258 2.20 -11.14 -9.28
CA ARG A 258 2.92 -11.52 -10.51
C ARG A 258 3.86 -10.40 -10.94
N PHE A 259 3.34 -9.19 -11.07
CA PHE A 259 4.11 -8.00 -11.45
C PHE A 259 5.28 -7.72 -10.48
N LEU A 260 5.06 -7.80 -9.17
CA LEU A 260 6.10 -7.61 -8.16
C LEU A 260 7.20 -8.67 -8.22
N LEU A 261 6.85 -9.93 -8.49
CA LEU A 261 7.83 -11.01 -8.65
C LEU A 261 8.64 -10.86 -9.94
N GLU A 262 7.98 -10.57 -11.06
CA GLU A 262 8.58 -10.50 -12.40
C GLU A 262 9.43 -9.25 -12.59
N SER A 263 9.04 -8.11 -12.01
CA SER A 263 9.88 -6.92 -11.93
C SER A 263 11.17 -7.14 -11.12
N GLY A 264 11.19 -8.18 -10.28
CA GLY A 264 12.31 -8.50 -9.41
C GLY A 264 12.64 -7.36 -8.44
N VAL A 265 11.63 -6.59 -8.01
CA VAL A 265 11.80 -5.44 -7.12
C VAL A 265 12.22 -5.88 -5.71
N ASP A 266 12.98 -5.02 -5.03
CA ASP A 266 13.48 -5.29 -3.68
C ASP A 266 12.72 -4.52 -2.59
N VAL A 267 12.36 -3.27 -2.86
CA VAL A 267 11.60 -2.40 -1.93
C VAL A 267 10.57 -1.59 -2.71
N VAL A 268 9.34 -1.50 -2.19
CA VAL A 268 8.23 -0.80 -2.85
C VAL A 268 7.54 0.12 -1.87
N GLY A 269 7.40 1.40 -2.21
CA GLY A 269 6.46 2.31 -1.57
C GLY A 269 5.10 2.20 -2.26
N LEU A 270 4.07 1.89 -1.49
CA LEU A 270 2.70 1.65 -1.95
C LEU A 270 1.78 2.79 -1.53
N GLN A 271 0.87 3.19 -2.41
CA GLN A 271 -0.20 4.15 -2.16
C GLN A 271 -1.56 3.51 -2.44
N GLU A 272 -2.65 4.09 -1.93
CA GLU A 272 -4.01 3.56 -2.04
C GLU A 272 -4.16 2.10 -1.61
N THR A 273 -3.54 1.74 -0.49
CA THR A 273 -3.48 0.34 -0.04
C THR A 273 -4.79 -0.17 0.57
N SER A 274 -5.78 0.69 0.76
CA SER A 274 -7.09 0.38 1.34
C SER A 274 -6.99 -0.38 2.67
N ALA A 275 -6.06 0.05 3.53
CA ALA A 275 -5.76 -0.45 4.88
C ALA A 275 -5.19 -1.88 4.99
N VAL A 276 -5.30 -2.73 3.96
CA VAL A 276 -4.93 -4.15 4.06
C VAL A 276 -3.91 -4.61 3.02
N SER A 277 -3.84 -3.96 1.86
CA SER A 277 -3.14 -4.52 0.70
C SER A 277 -1.63 -4.65 0.93
N THR A 278 -1.00 -3.76 1.71
CA THR A 278 0.44 -3.86 2.02
C THR A 278 0.76 -5.15 2.74
N ARG A 279 0.00 -5.45 3.80
CA ARG A 279 0.17 -6.67 4.61
C ARG A 279 -0.07 -7.90 3.74
N GLU A 280 -1.19 -7.94 3.03
CA GLU A 280 -1.59 -9.12 2.29
C GLU A 280 -0.64 -9.42 1.12
N LEU A 281 -0.14 -8.40 0.42
CA LEU A 281 0.91 -8.57 -0.59
C LEU A 281 2.20 -9.11 0.03
N ALA A 282 2.66 -8.51 1.13
CA ALA A 282 3.91 -8.92 1.76
C ALA A 282 3.85 -10.33 2.36
N GLU A 283 2.75 -10.70 3.00
CA GLU A 283 2.54 -12.04 3.56
C GLU A 283 2.52 -13.09 2.46
N ALA A 284 1.87 -12.80 1.32
CA ALA A 284 1.88 -13.68 0.16
C ALA A 284 3.30 -13.84 -0.43
N LEU A 285 4.05 -12.75 -0.56
CA LEU A 285 5.44 -12.74 -1.05
C LEU A 285 6.44 -13.34 -0.04
N GLY A 286 6.07 -13.47 1.23
CA GLY A 286 6.99 -13.78 2.33
C GLY A 286 8.00 -12.66 2.60
N TRP A 287 7.59 -11.41 2.41
CA TRP A 287 8.38 -10.19 2.57
C TRP A 287 8.05 -9.47 3.88
N GLU A 288 8.90 -8.53 4.26
CA GLU A 288 8.66 -7.62 5.37
C GLU A 288 7.76 -6.47 4.93
N TYR A 289 6.98 -5.93 5.87
CA TYR A 289 6.13 -4.78 5.58
C TYR A 289 6.03 -3.78 6.72
N HIS A 290 5.52 -2.62 6.35
CA HIS A 290 4.98 -1.59 7.22
C HIS A 290 3.69 -1.07 6.57
N GLN A 291 2.54 -1.49 7.09
CA GLN A 291 1.23 -0.92 6.74
C GLN A 291 1.08 0.36 7.57
N ALA A 292 0.80 1.48 6.91
CA ALA A 292 0.78 2.81 7.51
C ALA A 292 -0.58 3.49 7.25
N GLY A 293 -1.47 3.41 8.24
CA GLY A 293 -2.85 3.89 8.09
C GLY A 293 -3.63 3.15 6.99
N THR A 294 -4.62 3.83 6.42
CA THR A 294 -5.51 3.25 5.38
C THR A 294 -4.96 3.36 3.96
N ASP A 295 -3.90 4.13 3.76
CA ASP A 295 -3.47 4.56 2.43
C ASP A 295 -2.05 4.11 2.08
N LEU A 296 -1.09 4.25 3.00
CA LEU A 296 0.32 4.05 2.70
C LEU A 296 0.83 2.68 3.13
N GLY A 297 1.87 2.22 2.44
CA GLY A 297 2.66 1.09 2.92
C GLY A 297 4.05 1.03 2.31
N VAL A 298 4.90 0.22 2.94
CA VAL A 298 6.17 -0.19 2.36
C VAL A 298 6.30 -1.70 2.49
N ILE A 299 6.63 -2.38 1.39
CA ILE A 299 7.02 -3.79 1.38
C ILE A 299 8.48 -3.94 0.99
N SER A 300 9.17 -4.91 1.59
CA SER A 300 10.60 -5.11 1.39
C SER A 300 10.96 -6.59 1.42
N ARG A 301 11.70 -7.02 0.40
CA ARG A 301 12.34 -8.35 0.32
C ARG A 301 13.39 -8.56 1.43
N TYR A 302 13.86 -7.48 2.06
CA TYR A 302 14.88 -7.47 3.11
C TYR A 302 14.35 -6.92 4.45
N PRO A 303 15.01 -7.23 5.59
CA PRO A 303 14.56 -6.83 6.93
C PRO A 303 14.28 -5.32 7.07
N ILE A 304 13.09 -4.97 7.58
CA ILE A 304 12.76 -3.61 8.02
C ILE A 304 13.15 -3.48 9.50
N THR A 305 14.04 -2.53 9.79
CA THR A 305 14.67 -2.37 11.11
C THR A 305 14.17 -1.17 11.89
N GLU A 306 13.50 -0.23 11.22
CA GLU A 306 12.87 0.96 11.80
C GLU A 306 11.60 1.22 11.01
N ARG A 307 10.53 1.63 11.71
CA ARG A 307 9.23 1.98 11.14
C ARG A 307 8.76 3.28 11.78
N ARG A 308 8.19 4.18 10.99
CA ARG A 308 7.61 5.43 11.48
C ARG A 308 6.25 5.64 10.81
N GLU A 309 5.22 5.58 11.64
CA GLU A 309 3.85 5.85 11.24
C GLU A 309 3.66 7.30 10.79
N PRO A 310 2.68 7.57 9.92
CA PRO A 310 2.21 8.91 9.63
C PRO A 310 1.74 9.62 10.91
N VAL A 311 1.89 10.94 10.95
CA VAL A 311 1.36 11.74 12.06
C VAL A 311 -0.13 11.99 11.81
N ALA A 312 -0.98 11.51 12.72
CA ALA A 312 -2.43 11.69 12.61
C ALA A 312 -2.80 13.18 12.67
N GLY A 313 -3.54 13.65 11.68
CA GLY A 313 -3.94 15.05 11.55
C GLY A 313 -2.79 15.97 11.13
N GLY A 314 -2.94 16.64 9.99
CA GLY A 314 -1.98 17.63 9.48
C GLY A 314 -1.08 17.12 8.36
N PRO A 315 -0.09 17.92 7.92
CA PRO A 315 0.61 17.69 6.65
C PRO A 315 1.52 16.45 6.60
N LEU A 316 1.81 15.82 7.74
CA LEU A 316 2.60 14.58 7.82
C LEU A 316 1.73 13.31 7.83
N SER A 317 0.41 13.43 7.70
CA SER A 317 -0.47 12.25 7.60
C SER A 317 -0.31 11.50 6.28
N VAL A 318 0.35 12.11 5.30
CA VAL A 318 0.56 11.60 3.94
C VAL A 318 1.94 11.01 3.73
N ALA A 319 2.70 10.73 4.80
CA ALA A 319 4.05 10.22 4.70
C ALA A 319 4.34 9.14 5.74
N THR A 320 5.06 8.10 5.32
CA THR A 320 5.64 7.08 6.20
C THR A 320 7.12 6.89 5.89
N LYS A 321 7.86 6.33 6.84
CA LYS A 321 9.28 6.02 6.71
C LYS A 321 9.58 4.62 7.23
N VAL A 322 10.46 3.92 6.51
CA VAL A 322 11.14 2.73 7.01
C VAL A 322 12.65 2.82 6.83
N ARG A 323 13.38 2.01 7.59
CA ARG A 323 14.80 1.70 7.36
C ARG A 323 14.92 0.23 6.99
N VAL A 324 15.54 -0.05 5.84
CA VAL A 324 15.70 -1.42 5.31
C VAL A 324 17.16 -1.83 5.37
N ARG A 325 17.45 -3.01 5.93
CA ARG A 325 18.79 -3.58 5.99
C ARG A 325 19.07 -4.45 4.77
N ILE A 326 19.87 -3.91 3.85
CA ILE A 326 20.26 -4.53 2.57
C ILE A 326 21.65 -5.16 2.59
N GLY A 327 22.24 -5.32 3.78
CA GLY A 327 23.53 -5.97 4.01
C GLY A 327 23.91 -5.94 5.49
N GLU A 328 25.08 -6.47 5.86
CA GLU A 328 25.52 -6.52 7.26
C GLU A 328 25.71 -5.13 7.88
N ARG A 329 26.12 -4.16 7.04
CA ARG A 329 26.36 -2.76 7.42
C ARG A 329 25.76 -1.77 6.42
N GLN A 330 24.90 -2.26 5.52
CA GLN A 330 24.30 -1.48 4.44
C GLN A 330 22.81 -1.35 4.72
N GLU A 331 22.33 -0.12 4.79
CA GLU A 331 20.93 0.23 5.00
C GLU A 331 20.51 1.27 3.97
N VAL A 332 19.21 1.34 3.72
CA VAL A 332 18.58 2.41 2.96
C VAL A 332 17.38 2.91 3.76
N VAL A 333 17.22 4.23 3.83
CA VAL A 333 16.01 4.85 4.37
C VAL A 333 15.03 5.05 3.21
N VAL A 334 13.78 4.64 3.39
CA VAL A 334 12.73 4.78 2.38
C VAL A 334 11.60 5.58 2.98
N TRP A 335 11.40 6.77 2.46
CA TRP A 335 10.20 7.58 2.66
C TRP A 335 9.21 7.27 1.55
N ASN A 336 7.93 7.19 1.90
CA ASN A 336 6.85 6.97 0.96
C ASN A 336 5.73 7.98 1.21
N VAL A 337 5.21 8.60 0.15
CA VAL A 337 4.17 9.64 0.23
C VAL A 337 2.99 9.40 -0.70
N HIS A 338 1.85 9.98 -0.35
CA HIS A 338 0.69 10.14 -1.21
C HIS A 338 0.08 11.53 -0.98
N LEU A 339 0.53 12.52 -1.77
CA LEU A 339 0.16 13.92 -1.53
C LEU A 339 -1.29 14.21 -1.97
N GLY A 340 -1.84 15.34 -1.50
CA GLY A 340 -3.23 15.73 -1.78
C GLY A 340 -3.54 15.76 -3.28
N TYR A 341 -4.67 15.17 -3.68
CA TYR A 341 -4.99 14.96 -5.09
C TYR A 341 -5.83 16.10 -5.72
N THR A 342 -6.54 16.90 -4.92
CA THR A 342 -7.50 17.92 -5.41
C THR A 342 -7.27 19.32 -4.83
N PRO A 343 -7.47 20.41 -5.61
CA PRO A 343 -7.62 20.45 -7.07
C PRO A 343 -6.37 19.93 -7.80
N TYR A 344 -6.48 19.55 -9.08
CA TYR A 344 -5.35 19.02 -9.87
C TYR A 344 -4.79 20.10 -10.81
N GLY A 345 -3.50 20.44 -10.62
CA GLY A 345 -2.84 21.55 -11.31
C GLY A 345 -2.91 21.49 -12.85
N PRO A 346 -2.68 20.34 -13.49
CA PRO A 346 -2.82 20.20 -14.94
C PRO A 346 -4.23 20.49 -15.48
N TYR A 347 -5.30 20.18 -14.75
CA TYR A 347 -6.65 20.57 -15.16
C TYR A 347 -6.83 22.10 -15.11
N ASP A 348 -6.37 22.73 -14.04
CA ASP A 348 -6.41 24.19 -13.89
C ASP A 348 -5.59 24.90 -14.98
N ALA A 349 -4.50 24.29 -15.44
CA ALA A 349 -3.68 24.81 -16.53
C ALA A 349 -4.31 24.57 -17.93
N CYS A 350 -4.74 23.34 -18.20
CA CYS A 350 -5.17 22.92 -19.54
C CYS A 350 -6.60 23.32 -19.88
N PHE A 351 -7.50 23.19 -18.91
CA PHE A 351 -8.92 23.52 -19.06
C PHE A 351 -9.18 24.93 -18.51
N GLY A 352 -8.73 25.20 -17.28
CA GLY A 352 -8.96 26.48 -16.61
C GLY A 352 -8.15 27.66 -17.15
N ARG A 353 -7.03 27.41 -17.85
CA ARG A 353 -6.13 28.45 -18.40
C ARG A 353 -5.65 29.46 -17.33
N MET A 354 -5.49 29.00 -16.10
CA MET A 354 -5.09 29.86 -14.97
C MET A 354 -3.67 30.42 -15.13
N THR A 355 -3.41 31.61 -14.62
CA THR A 355 -2.04 32.13 -14.56
C THR A 355 -1.15 31.24 -13.69
N GLN A 356 0.17 31.29 -13.89
CA GLN A 356 1.11 30.51 -13.08
C GLN A 356 0.99 30.84 -11.58
N GLU A 357 0.69 32.09 -11.22
CA GLU A 357 0.44 32.50 -9.84
C GLU A 357 -0.78 31.80 -9.24
N GLU A 358 -1.88 31.72 -9.98
CA GLU A 358 -3.09 31.01 -9.57
C GLU A 358 -2.86 29.50 -9.45
N LEU A 359 -2.09 28.90 -10.38
CA LEU A 359 -1.70 27.49 -10.28
C LEU A 359 -0.93 27.20 -8.99
N LEU A 360 0.07 28.03 -8.65
CA LEU A 360 0.86 27.84 -7.43
C LEU A 360 0.04 28.10 -6.16
N ALA A 361 -0.91 29.04 -6.20
CA ALA A 361 -1.87 29.23 -5.12
C ALA A 361 -2.75 27.98 -4.94
N ASN A 362 -3.16 27.31 -6.03
CA ASN A 362 -3.92 26.06 -5.97
C ASN A 362 -3.10 24.88 -5.46
N GLU A 363 -1.82 24.78 -5.83
CA GLU A 363 -0.89 23.80 -5.26
C GLU A 363 -0.72 23.95 -3.75
N ALA A 364 -0.86 25.17 -3.21
CA ALA A 364 -0.89 25.39 -1.76
C ALA A 364 -2.25 24.99 -1.16
N ARG A 365 -3.36 25.38 -1.81
CA ARG A 365 -4.73 25.07 -1.34
C ARG A 365 -5.07 23.58 -1.39
N SER A 366 -4.50 22.81 -2.31
CA SER A 366 -4.67 21.36 -2.40
C SER A 366 -4.01 20.61 -1.25
N GLY A 367 -3.18 21.30 -0.45
CA GLY A 367 -2.39 20.71 0.62
C GLY A 367 -1.05 20.15 0.15
N ARG A 368 -0.81 19.95 -1.14
CA ARG A 368 0.45 19.36 -1.65
C ARG A 368 1.68 20.14 -1.22
N THR A 369 1.64 21.48 -1.34
CA THR A 369 2.78 22.33 -0.96
C THR A 369 3.11 22.24 0.55
N PRO A 370 2.19 22.51 1.49
CA PRO A 370 2.51 22.37 2.91
C PRO A 370 2.84 20.93 3.33
N GLN A 371 2.29 19.92 2.65
CA GLN A 371 2.66 18.51 2.87
C GLN A 371 4.11 18.25 2.49
N ILE A 372 4.55 18.58 1.27
CA ILE A 372 5.92 18.30 0.85
C ILE A 372 6.94 19.11 1.68
N GLU A 373 6.61 20.34 2.08
CA GLU A 373 7.45 21.12 3.00
C GLU A 373 7.63 20.42 4.35
N ALA A 374 6.54 19.96 4.96
CA ALA A 374 6.59 19.24 6.24
C ALA A 374 7.34 17.91 6.13
N VAL A 375 7.14 17.17 5.04
CA VAL A 375 7.85 15.92 4.77
C VAL A 375 9.35 16.17 4.65
N LEU A 376 9.77 17.17 3.87
CA LEU A 376 11.19 17.50 3.70
C LEU A 376 11.84 17.98 5.00
N GLU A 377 11.13 18.74 5.83
CA GLU A 377 11.60 19.11 7.17
C GLU A 377 11.79 17.87 8.06
N ALA A 378 10.83 16.93 8.02
CA ALA A 378 10.93 15.67 8.75
C ALA A 378 12.03 14.73 8.21
N MET A 379 12.37 14.84 6.93
CA MET A 379 13.45 14.12 6.27
C MET A 379 14.85 14.67 6.58
N ARG A 380 14.97 15.92 7.06
CA ARG A 380 16.27 16.60 7.21
C ARG A 380 17.35 15.76 7.91
N PRO A 381 17.08 15.07 9.04
CA PRO A 381 18.11 14.24 9.69
C PRO A 381 18.60 13.07 8.82
N ASP A 382 17.71 12.48 8.00
CA ASP A 382 18.09 11.40 7.08
C ASP A 382 18.87 11.94 5.88
N LEU A 383 18.48 13.12 5.37
CA LEU A 383 19.19 13.80 4.27
C LEU A 383 20.61 14.23 4.70
N ASP A 384 20.78 14.76 5.91
CA ASP A 384 22.09 15.09 6.48
C ASP A 384 22.98 13.84 6.60
N ALA A 385 22.38 12.68 6.89
CA ALA A 385 23.05 11.39 6.98
C ALA A 385 23.19 10.66 5.62
N ALA A 386 22.68 11.21 4.53
CA ALA A 386 22.52 10.50 3.25
C ALA A 386 23.83 9.98 2.65
N ARG A 387 24.97 10.62 2.97
CA ARG A 387 26.30 10.15 2.55
C ARG A 387 26.68 8.79 3.15
N ARG A 388 26.09 8.42 4.29
CA ARG A 388 26.33 7.14 4.99
C ARG A 388 25.21 6.14 4.74
N THR A 389 23.97 6.61 4.81
CA THR A 389 22.78 5.78 4.60
C THR A 389 21.95 6.45 3.50
N PRO A 390 21.94 5.91 2.26
CA PRO A 390 21.17 6.52 1.19
C PRO A 390 19.69 6.61 1.55
N VAL A 391 19.04 7.62 0.99
CA VAL A 391 17.62 7.93 1.21
C VAL A 391 16.90 7.82 -0.12
N LEU A 392 15.74 7.17 -0.10
CA LEU A 392 14.76 7.15 -1.18
C LEU A 392 13.51 7.88 -0.72
N LEU A 393 12.87 8.61 -1.63
CA LEU A 393 11.54 9.17 -1.47
C LEU A 393 10.69 8.70 -2.65
N THR A 394 9.80 7.75 -2.38
CA THR A 394 8.82 7.22 -3.34
C THR A 394 7.47 7.87 -3.11
N GLY A 395 6.58 7.82 -4.09
CA GLY A 395 5.20 8.21 -3.87
C GLY A 395 4.46 8.63 -5.13
N ASP A 396 3.16 8.76 -4.95
CA ASP A 396 2.28 9.55 -5.80
C ASP A 396 2.25 10.98 -5.25
N PHE A 397 2.73 11.93 -6.05
CA PHE A 397 2.84 13.33 -5.64
C PHE A 397 1.62 14.15 -6.09
N ASN A 398 0.72 13.57 -6.89
CA ASN A 398 -0.44 14.25 -7.46
C ASN A 398 -0.10 15.60 -8.13
N ALA A 399 1.13 15.74 -8.62
CA ALA A 399 1.65 16.94 -9.23
C ALA A 399 2.78 16.60 -10.21
N PRO A 400 2.86 17.26 -11.38
CA PRO A 400 3.91 16.99 -12.35
C PRO A 400 5.30 17.41 -11.87
N SER A 401 6.33 16.92 -12.58
CA SER A 401 7.68 17.45 -12.41
C SER A 401 7.85 18.81 -13.09
N HIS A 402 8.52 19.75 -12.42
CA HIS A 402 9.01 20.99 -13.03
C HIS A 402 10.01 20.72 -14.17
N LEU A 403 10.59 19.51 -14.23
CA LEU A 403 11.50 19.08 -15.30
C LEU A 403 10.75 18.57 -16.54
N ASP A 404 9.44 18.32 -16.44
CA ASP A 404 8.64 17.75 -17.53
C ASP A 404 7.89 18.84 -18.31
N TRP A 405 7.64 19.98 -17.68
CA TRP A 405 7.01 21.15 -18.27
C TRP A 405 8.11 22.13 -18.70
N THR A 406 8.54 22.02 -19.95
CA THR A 406 9.66 22.79 -20.51
C THR A 406 9.26 23.47 -21.82
N PRO A 407 10.06 24.39 -22.38
CA PRO A 407 9.75 24.95 -23.70
C PRO A 407 9.67 23.87 -24.80
N ALA A 408 10.48 22.80 -24.69
CA ALA A 408 10.52 21.70 -25.65
C ALA A 408 9.37 20.69 -25.42
N ALA A 409 8.96 20.49 -24.17
CA ALA A 409 7.80 19.69 -23.78
C ALA A 409 6.67 20.62 -23.31
N ASN A 410 6.24 21.55 -24.17
CA ASN A 410 5.21 22.53 -23.83
C ASN A 410 3.89 21.81 -23.51
N ARG A 411 3.27 22.19 -22.39
CA ARG A 411 1.98 21.67 -21.98
C ARG A 411 1.00 22.82 -21.87
N CYS A 412 -0.09 22.75 -22.63
CA CYS A 412 -1.22 23.67 -22.50
C CYS A 412 -0.88 25.17 -22.62
N GLY A 413 0.20 25.50 -23.33
CA GLY A 413 0.68 26.88 -23.51
C GLY A 413 1.78 27.29 -22.51
N TYR A 414 2.10 26.45 -21.52
CA TYR A 414 3.13 26.74 -20.52
C TYR A 414 4.49 26.20 -20.97
N THR A 415 5.49 27.07 -20.91
CA THR A 415 6.90 26.72 -21.15
C THR A 415 7.63 26.31 -19.88
N SER A 416 7.07 26.61 -18.70
CA SER A 416 7.52 26.10 -17.41
C SER A 416 6.47 26.32 -16.34
N VAL A 417 6.39 25.41 -15.37
CA VAL A 417 5.65 25.62 -14.11
C VAL A 417 6.50 25.06 -12.97
N PRO A 418 6.83 25.86 -11.94
CA PRO A 418 7.69 25.43 -10.84
C PRO A 418 6.88 24.67 -9.79
N TRP A 419 6.32 23.52 -10.17
CA TRP A 419 5.51 22.66 -9.31
C TRP A 419 6.21 22.41 -7.96
N PRO A 420 5.67 22.90 -6.82
CA PRO A 420 6.39 22.84 -5.53
C PRO A 420 6.74 21.42 -5.10
N ALA A 421 5.84 20.48 -5.37
CA ALA A 421 5.99 19.04 -5.09
C ALA A 421 7.24 18.41 -5.73
N SER A 422 7.82 19.00 -6.79
CA SER A 422 9.06 18.52 -7.42
C SER A 422 10.23 19.50 -7.27
N VAL A 423 9.98 20.81 -7.21
CA VAL A 423 11.03 21.83 -6.99
C VAL A 423 11.62 21.73 -5.59
N LEU A 424 10.80 21.52 -4.56
CA LEU A 424 11.26 21.50 -3.18
C LEU A 424 12.13 20.26 -2.86
N PRO A 425 11.78 19.03 -3.30
CA PRO A 425 12.70 17.89 -3.18
C PRO A 425 14.06 18.13 -3.84
N ALA A 426 14.08 18.70 -5.06
CA ALA A 426 15.32 19.01 -5.75
C ALA A 426 16.18 20.02 -4.97
N LYS A 427 15.57 21.08 -4.40
CA LYS A 427 16.25 22.05 -3.52
C LYS A 427 16.77 21.43 -2.23
N ALA A 428 16.08 20.42 -1.69
CA ALA A 428 16.52 19.65 -0.53
C ALA A 428 17.67 18.66 -0.83
N GLY A 429 18.15 18.59 -2.09
CA GLY A 429 19.26 17.75 -2.50
C GLY A 429 18.86 16.34 -2.96
N LEU A 430 17.57 16.07 -3.11
CA LEU A 430 17.07 14.85 -3.74
C LEU A 430 17.20 14.94 -5.27
N ARG A 431 17.45 13.81 -5.92
CA ARG A 431 17.54 13.70 -7.38
C ARG A 431 16.42 12.82 -7.92
N ASP A 432 15.72 13.30 -8.95
CA ASP A 432 14.70 12.54 -9.68
C ASP A 432 15.38 11.40 -10.46
N SER A 433 15.17 10.14 -10.06
CA SER A 433 15.87 9.02 -10.70
C SER A 433 15.45 8.82 -12.16
N TYR A 434 14.20 9.15 -12.51
CA TYR A 434 13.69 8.99 -13.87
C TYR A 434 14.38 9.97 -14.79
N ARG A 435 14.50 11.25 -14.40
CA ARG A 435 15.23 12.27 -15.17
C ARG A 435 16.74 12.09 -15.18
N VAL A 436 17.31 11.40 -14.19
CA VAL A 436 18.71 10.96 -14.25
C VAL A 436 18.92 9.89 -15.33
N ALA A 437 17.99 8.94 -15.48
CA ALA A 437 18.06 7.92 -16.53
C ALA A 437 17.64 8.45 -17.91
N HIS A 438 16.70 9.39 -17.93
CA HIS A 438 16.04 9.94 -19.12
C HIS A 438 16.01 11.47 -19.08
N PRO A 439 17.11 12.15 -19.41
CA PRO A 439 17.21 13.61 -19.25
C PRO A 439 16.25 14.41 -20.13
N ASP A 440 15.83 13.87 -21.28
CA ASP A 440 14.97 14.55 -22.24
C ASP A 440 13.48 14.22 -22.00
N PRO A 441 12.65 15.19 -21.59
CA PRO A 441 11.22 15.00 -21.34
C PRO A 441 10.38 14.82 -22.61
N VAL A 442 10.90 15.16 -23.79
CA VAL A 442 10.20 14.98 -25.07
C VAL A 442 10.30 13.52 -25.52
N THR A 443 11.51 12.96 -25.53
CA THR A 443 11.73 11.59 -26.01
C THR A 443 11.33 10.53 -24.98
N ALA A 444 11.33 10.90 -23.70
CA ALA A 444 10.98 10.01 -22.60
C ALA A 444 10.11 10.78 -21.58
N PRO A 445 8.82 10.97 -21.87
CA PRO A 445 7.93 11.72 -20.99
C PRO A 445 7.68 11.01 -19.66
N GLY A 446 7.68 9.67 -19.66
CA GLY A 446 7.54 8.87 -18.44
C GLY A 446 6.19 9.00 -17.75
N LEU A 447 5.12 9.19 -18.54
CA LEU A 447 3.76 9.41 -18.04
C LEU A 447 3.35 8.29 -17.09
N THR A 448 2.81 8.66 -15.93
CA THR A 448 2.32 7.71 -14.93
C THR A 448 0.83 7.85 -14.67
N TRP A 449 0.29 9.06 -14.87
CA TRP A 449 -1.15 9.33 -14.93
C TRP A 449 -1.54 9.63 -16.38
N SER A 450 -2.35 8.81 -17.04
CA SER A 450 -2.88 7.52 -16.61
C SER A 450 -2.93 6.52 -17.78
N PRO A 451 -2.50 5.26 -17.57
CA PRO A 451 -2.64 4.19 -18.57
C PRO A 451 -4.10 3.85 -18.94
N VAL A 452 -5.10 4.21 -18.14
CA VAL A 452 -6.52 3.81 -18.35
C VAL A 452 -7.48 4.99 -18.57
N TYR A 453 -7.05 6.23 -18.32
CA TYR A 453 -7.83 7.44 -18.61
C TYR A 453 -7.20 8.24 -19.77
N PRO A 454 -7.40 7.84 -21.04
CA PRO A 454 -6.94 8.64 -22.18
C PRO A 454 -7.79 9.89 -22.44
N VAL A 455 -8.99 9.95 -21.85
CA VAL A 455 -9.98 11.01 -22.03
C VAL A 455 -10.45 11.46 -20.65
N PHE A 456 -10.59 12.78 -20.46
CA PHE A 456 -11.06 13.36 -19.22
C PHE A 456 -12.54 12.99 -18.97
N THR A 457 -12.81 12.41 -17.80
CA THR A 457 -14.12 11.82 -17.47
C THR A 457 -15.03 12.74 -16.64
N GLY A 458 -14.55 13.92 -16.25
CA GLY A 458 -15.25 14.90 -15.41
C GLY A 458 -14.63 15.01 -14.01
N GLY A 459 -15.08 16.01 -13.25
CA GLY A 459 -14.66 16.30 -11.88
C GLY A 459 -13.87 17.60 -11.74
N TYR A 460 -13.46 17.89 -10.51
CA TYR A 460 -12.54 19.00 -10.16
C TYR A 460 -12.98 20.39 -10.63
N GLY A 461 -14.28 20.59 -10.87
CA GLY A 461 -14.84 21.86 -11.38
C GLY A 461 -14.72 22.07 -12.89
N HIS A 462 -14.29 21.04 -13.65
CA HIS A 462 -14.04 21.14 -15.10
C HIS A 462 -14.96 20.26 -15.95
N ASP A 463 -16.15 19.87 -15.44
CA ASP A 463 -17.09 18.96 -16.13
C ASP A 463 -17.47 19.38 -17.56
N SER A 464 -17.40 20.68 -17.89
CA SER A 464 -17.62 21.19 -19.25
C SER A 464 -16.59 20.70 -20.28
N HIS A 465 -15.44 20.19 -19.83
CA HIS A 465 -14.37 19.64 -20.66
C HIS A 465 -14.45 18.11 -20.80
N LYS A 466 -15.46 17.46 -20.23
CA LYS A 466 -15.63 16.01 -20.32
C LYS A 466 -15.62 15.55 -21.79
N GLY A 467 -14.78 14.58 -22.10
CA GLY A 467 -14.58 14.09 -23.46
C GLY A 467 -13.36 14.68 -24.18
N GLU A 468 -12.73 15.72 -23.62
CA GLU A 468 -11.43 16.20 -24.09
C GLU A 468 -10.29 15.24 -23.70
N PRO A 469 -9.13 15.26 -24.38
CA PRO A 469 -7.97 14.45 -24.02
C PRO A 469 -7.54 14.69 -22.57
N GLU A 470 -7.23 13.62 -21.84
CA GLU A 470 -6.71 13.70 -20.48
C GLU A 470 -5.33 14.39 -20.46
N PRO A 471 -5.09 15.39 -19.58
CA PRO A 471 -3.76 15.87 -19.25
C PRO A 471 -2.89 14.78 -18.62
N GLN A 472 -2.17 14.08 -19.49
CA GLN A 472 -1.29 12.98 -19.10
C GLN A 472 0.06 13.51 -18.58
N ASP A 473 0.39 13.18 -17.33
CA ASP A 473 1.56 13.68 -16.62
C ASP A 473 2.29 12.56 -15.88
N ARG A 474 3.56 12.82 -15.54
CA ARG A 474 4.34 11.99 -14.62
C ARG A 474 4.21 12.58 -13.23
N ILE A 475 3.46 11.89 -12.37
CA ILE A 475 3.13 12.32 -11.01
C ILE A 475 3.64 11.35 -9.94
N ASP A 476 4.14 10.18 -10.35
CA ASP A 476 4.75 9.18 -9.48
C ASP A 476 6.28 9.26 -9.59
N PHE A 477 6.99 9.16 -8.47
CA PHE A 477 8.43 9.41 -8.43
C PHE A 477 9.20 8.40 -7.57
N VAL A 478 10.47 8.21 -7.93
CA VAL A 478 11.50 7.66 -7.06
C VAL A 478 12.63 8.69 -6.98
N TYR A 479 12.61 9.53 -5.95
CA TYR A 479 13.69 10.44 -5.64
C TYR A 479 14.77 9.74 -4.79
N TYR A 480 16.02 10.17 -4.90
CA TYR A 480 17.11 9.62 -4.08
C TYR A 480 18.16 10.65 -3.66
N ALA A 481 18.81 10.38 -2.53
CA ALA A 481 20.01 11.06 -2.04
C ALA A 481 21.04 10.04 -1.52
N GLY A 482 22.33 10.43 -1.52
CA GLY A 482 23.40 9.56 -1.04
C GLY A 482 24.09 8.72 -2.13
N PRO A 483 24.88 7.71 -1.74
CA PRO A 483 25.80 6.98 -2.61
C PRO A 483 25.11 5.87 -3.44
N LEU A 484 24.01 6.22 -4.12
CA LEU A 484 23.36 5.36 -5.11
C LEU A 484 23.65 5.88 -6.51
N ARG A 485 23.85 4.97 -7.47
CA ARG A 485 23.92 5.32 -8.89
C ARG A 485 22.77 4.71 -9.64
N VAL A 486 21.94 5.52 -10.27
CA VAL A 486 20.89 5.07 -11.18
C VAL A 486 21.53 4.32 -12.34
N THR A 487 21.11 3.08 -12.57
CA THR A 487 21.50 2.28 -13.75
C THR A 487 20.33 2.08 -14.72
N GLY A 488 19.11 2.37 -14.28
CA GLY A 488 17.91 2.42 -15.11
C GLY A 488 16.71 2.89 -14.30
N SER A 489 15.75 3.54 -14.95
CA SER A 489 14.47 3.93 -14.38
C SER A 489 13.39 3.83 -15.46
N GLN A 490 12.22 3.31 -15.12
CA GLN A 490 11.13 3.07 -16.08
C GLN A 490 9.77 3.33 -15.42
N ALA A 491 8.85 3.89 -16.20
CA ALA A 491 7.42 3.82 -15.90
C ALA A 491 6.90 2.52 -16.52
N LEU A 492 6.30 1.65 -15.72
CA LEU A 492 5.92 0.28 -16.08
C LEU A 492 4.39 0.12 -16.05
N VAL A 493 3.90 -0.58 -17.06
CA VAL A 493 2.51 -0.99 -17.24
C VAL A 493 2.56 -2.39 -17.86
N GLU A 494 1.73 -3.31 -17.38
CA GLU A 494 1.60 -4.65 -17.97
C GLU A 494 0.57 -4.67 -19.11
N GLY A 495 0.91 -5.37 -20.18
CA GLY A 495 0.04 -5.53 -21.35
C GLY A 495 -0.32 -4.20 -22.03
N THR A 496 -1.54 -4.12 -22.56
CA THR A 496 -2.10 -2.91 -23.18
C THR A 496 -3.45 -2.64 -22.53
N PRO A 497 -3.49 -1.81 -21.47
CA PRO A 497 -4.70 -1.61 -20.70
C PRO A 497 -5.84 -1.05 -21.55
N ALA A 498 -7.04 -1.64 -21.43
CA ALA A 498 -8.26 -1.03 -21.92
C ALA A 498 -8.63 0.17 -21.03
N ALA A 499 -9.12 1.23 -21.68
CA ALA A 499 -9.56 2.43 -20.99
C ALA A 499 -10.84 2.18 -20.16
N VAL A 500 -11.06 3.02 -19.14
CA VAL A 500 -12.33 3.09 -18.41
C VAL A 500 -13.49 3.39 -19.39
N PRO A 501 -14.64 2.70 -19.31
CA PRO A 501 -15.08 1.77 -18.24
C PRO A 501 -14.74 0.28 -18.46
N ASN A 502 -14.01 -0.08 -19.52
CA ASN A 502 -13.74 -1.48 -19.89
C ASN A 502 -12.50 -2.09 -19.21
N HIS A 503 -11.97 -1.44 -18.17
CA HIS A 503 -10.68 -1.76 -17.54
C HIS A 503 -10.70 -3.02 -16.68
N ARG A 504 -11.87 -3.52 -16.26
CA ARG A 504 -11.97 -4.61 -15.26
C ARG A 504 -11.17 -5.86 -15.63
N GLY A 505 -11.07 -6.17 -16.92
CA GLY A 505 -10.34 -7.33 -17.44
C GLY A 505 -8.85 -7.09 -17.71
N ASN A 506 -8.30 -5.91 -17.42
CA ASN A 506 -6.90 -5.58 -17.72
C ASN A 506 -5.91 -6.48 -16.97
N GLU A 507 -4.76 -6.80 -17.58
CA GLU A 507 -3.63 -7.38 -16.85
C GLU A 507 -3.01 -6.37 -15.87
N TRP A 508 -2.94 -5.10 -16.27
CA TRP A 508 -2.52 -4.03 -15.37
C TRP A 508 -3.61 -3.71 -14.34
N SER A 509 -3.22 -3.69 -13.06
CA SER A 509 -4.14 -3.63 -11.92
C SER A 509 -4.36 -2.23 -11.34
N SER A 510 -3.85 -1.18 -12.00
CA SER A 510 -3.86 0.20 -11.48
C SER A 510 -4.19 1.20 -12.58
N ASP A 511 -4.67 2.38 -12.22
CA ASP A 511 -4.77 3.54 -13.09
C ASP A 511 -3.51 4.41 -13.10
N HIS A 512 -2.48 4.03 -12.34
CA HIS A 512 -1.13 4.60 -12.41
C HIS A 512 -0.15 3.61 -13.05
N ALA A 513 0.87 4.12 -13.75
CA ALA A 513 2.07 3.33 -14.07
C ALA A 513 3.00 3.26 -12.85
N ALA A 514 3.60 2.10 -12.57
CA ALA A 514 4.58 1.98 -11.50
C ALA A 514 5.94 2.56 -11.93
N VAL A 515 6.65 3.25 -11.04
CA VAL A 515 8.00 3.76 -11.34
C VAL A 515 9.05 2.86 -10.71
N LEU A 516 9.75 2.06 -11.52
CA LEU A 516 10.82 1.17 -11.08
C LEU A 516 12.18 1.78 -11.39
N THR A 517 13.01 1.95 -10.36
CA THR A 517 14.42 2.38 -10.51
C THR A 517 15.38 1.31 -10.01
N THR A 518 16.39 1.00 -10.82
CA THR A 518 17.53 0.18 -10.41
C THR A 518 18.71 1.07 -10.05
N PHE A 519 19.25 0.84 -8.85
CA PHE A 519 20.43 1.52 -8.33
C PHE A 519 21.57 0.54 -8.13
N ARG A 520 22.79 0.91 -8.51
CA ARG A 520 23.98 0.26 -7.96
C ARG A 520 24.23 0.78 -6.55
N THR A 521 24.33 -0.13 -5.58
CA THR A 521 24.51 0.18 -4.15
C THR A 521 25.96 0.18 -3.70
N SER A 522 26.85 -0.29 -4.57
CA SER A 522 28.29 -0.29 -4.36
C SER A 522 28.91 0.80 -5.22
N TRP A 523 29.73 1.64 -4.58
CA TRP A 523 30.80 2.35 -5.26
C TRP A 523 32.13 1.75 -4.78
N PRO A 524 33.14 1.68 -5.68
CA PRO A 524 34.44 1.04 -5.40
C PRO A 524 35.13 1.56 -4.15
#